data_AF-A0A2I2KKR1-F1
#
_entry.id   AF-A0A2I2KKR1-F1
#
_cell.length_a   1.000
_cell.length_b   1.000
_cell.length_c   1.000
_cell.angle_alpha   90.00
_cell.angle_beta   90.00
_cell.angle_gamma   90.00
#
_symmetry.space_group_name_H-M   'P 1'
#
loop_
_entity.id
_entity.type
_entity.pdbx_description
1 polymer ?
#
loop_
_entity_poly.entity_id
_entity_poly.type
_entity_poly.pdbx_seq_one_letter_code
_entity_poly.pdbx_strand_id
1 'polypeptide(L)'
;MSDEDDPHGIVAHLMDALPPGSHLALTHVTGDFLPAATTARGIALYRARGIPVQPRTRASIARFFDGLELLEPGLVPVQRWRPAPGVVPVADAAAGGYGAVARKA
;
A
#
# COMPACT_ATOMS: atom_id res chain seq x y z
N MET A 1 -7.53 8.97 -7.26
CA MET A 1 -6.32 9.05 -8.11
C MET A 1 -6.27 7.79 -8.96
N SER A 2 -6.51 7.96 -10.26
CA SER A 2 -6.33 6.88 -11.23
C SER A 2 -4.83 6.66 -11.47
N ASP A 3 -4.47 5.74 -12.37
CA ASP A 3 -3.08 5.59 -12.78
C ASP A 3 -2.65 6.62 -13.84
N GLU A 4 -3.62 7.34 -14.44
CA GLU A 4 -3.37 8.46 -15.37
C GLU A 4 -2.79 9.68 -14.66
N ASP A 5 -3.08 9.82 -13.36
CA ASP A 5 -2.54 10.88 -12.49
C ASP A 5 -1.06 10.65 -12.12
N ASP A 6 -0.42 9.60 -12.63
CA ASP A 6 0.93 9.14 -12.30
C ASP A 6 1.24 9.14 -10.79
N PRO A 7 0.56 8.26 -10.02
CA PRO A 7 0.75 8.20 -8.58
C PRO A 7 2.21 7.85 -8.19
N HIS A 8 2.89 7.06 -9.02
CA HIS A 8 4.28 6.65 -8.78
C HIS A 8 5.23 7.84 -8.96
N GLY A 9 5.07 8.61 -10.02
CA GLY A 9 5.84 9.84 -10.25
C GLY A 9 5.62 10.89 -9.17
N ILE A 10 4.40 11.04 -8.67
CA ILE A 10 4.11 11.96 -7.55
C ILE A 10 4.89 11.56 -6.29
N VAL A 11 4.85 10.28 -5.91
CA VAL A 11 5.59 9.80 -4.73
C VAL A 11 7.09 9.93 -4.93
N ALA A 12 7.60 9.59 -6.13
CA ALA A 12 9.01 9.75 -6.46
C ALA A 12 9.45 11.22 -6.34
N HIS A 13 8.68 12.15 -6.90
CA HIS A 13 8.97 13.58 -6.82
C HIS A 13 9.01 14.10 -5.38
N LEU A 14 8.08 13.66 -4.53
CA LEU A 14 8.08 14.00 -3.11
C LEU A 14 9.33 13.44 -2.41
N MET A 15 9.71 12.19 -2.70
CA MET A 15 10.90 11.57 -2.11
C MET A 15 12.21 12.18 -2.62
N ASP A 16 12.28 12.63 -3.87
CA ASP A 16 13.44 13.28 -4.46
C ASP A 16 13.82 14.58 -3.72
N ALA A 17 12.82 15.34 -3.27
CA ALA A 17 13.03 16.57 -2.52
C ALA A 17 13.57 16.37 -1.08
N LEU A 18 13.53 15.14 -0.55
CA LEU A 18 13.95 14.83 0.82
C LEU A 18 15.45 14.46 0.90
N PRO A 19 16.16 14.79 1.99
CA PRO A 19 17.56 14.40 2.14
C PRO A 19 17.72 12.88 2.39
N PRO A 20 18.91 12.32 2.12
CA PRO A 20 19.32 10.98 2.57
C PRO A 20 18.97 10.69 4.04
N GLY A 21 18.51 9.49 4.34
CA GLY A 21 18.02 9.09 5.67
C GLY A 21 16.53 9.35 5.92
N SER A 22 15.84 10.04 5.01
CA SER A 22 14.37 10.19 5.05
C SER A 22 13.66 8.85 4.81
N HIS A 23 12.37 8.76 5.19
CA HIS A 23 11.61 7.52 5.09
C HIS A 23 10.28 7.71 4.37
N LEU A 24 9.85 6.69 3.62
CA LEU A 24 8.51 6.54 3.08
C LEU A 24 7.78 5.45 3.85
N ALA A 25 6.68 5.79 4.53
CA ALA A 25 5.75 4.83 5.11
C ALA A 25 4.44 4.89 4.32
N LEU A 26 3.99 3.76 3.78
CA LEU A 26 2.82 3.70 2.91
C LEU A 26 1.99 2.45 3.19
N THR A 27 0.67 2.65 3.28
CA THR A 27 -0.33 1.58 3.23
C THR A 27 -1.23 1.80 2.02
N HIS A 28 -1.60 0.71 1.34
CA HIS A 28 -2.46 0.82 0.16
C HIS A 28 -3.39 -0.36 0.04
N VAL A 29 -4.65 -0.07 -0.32
CA VAL A 29 -5.69 -1.09 -0.49
C VAL A 29 -5.39 -1.99 -1.67
N THR A 30 -5.62 -3.30 -1.50
CA THR A 30 -5.44 -4.29 -2.56
C THR A 30 -6.70 -5.12 -2.76
N GLY A 31 -6.88 -5.63 -3.98
CA GLY A 31 -7.85 -6.68 -4.27
C GLY A 31 -7.32 -8.10 -4.05
N ASP A 32 -6.03 -8.27 -3.76
CA ASP A 32 -5.34 -9.56 -3.83
C ASP A 32 -5.83 -10.60 -2.80
N PHE A 33 -6.41 -10.16 -1.68
CA PHE A 33 -6.83 -11.05 -0.60
C PHE A 33 -8.28 -11.55 -0.71
N LEU A 34 -9.07 -11.00 -1.62
CA LEU A 34 -10.50 -11.28 -1.73
C LEU A 34 -10.85 -11.74 -3.15
N PRO A 35 -11.92 -12.55 -3.31
CA PRO A 35 -12.45 -12.88 -4.63
C PRO A 35 -12.76 -11.60 -5.43
N ALA A 36 -12.51 -11.63 -6.74
CA ALA A 36 -12.69 -10.49 -7.63
C ALA A 36 -14.10 -9.86 -7.52
N ALA A 37 -15.15 -10.68 -7.35
CA ALA A 37 -16.52 -10.20 -7.17
C ALA A 37 -16.70 -9.39 -5.87
N THR A 38 -16.08 -9.82 -4.78
CA THR A 38 -16.12 -9.10 -3.49
C THR A 38 -15.37 -7.77 -3.60
N THR A 39 -14.19 -7.78 -4.21
CA THR A 39 -13.40 -6.57 -4.47
C THR A 39 -14.19 -5.58 -5.34
N ALA A 40 -14.79 -6.04 -6.44
CA ALA A 40 -15.59 -5.20 -7.33
C ALA A 40 -16.80 -4.57 -6.62
N ARG A 41 -17.50 -5.35 -5.78
CA ARG A 41 -18.61 -4.83 -4.96
C ARG A 41 -18.15 -3.75 -3.97
N GLY A 42 -16.99 -3.95 -3.33
CA GLY A 42 -16.38 -2.96 -2.45
C GLY A 42 -16.05 -1.66 -3.19
N ILE A 43 -15.39 -1.74 -4.34
CA ILE A 43 -15.07 -0.58 -5.20
C ILE A 43 -16.35 0.17 -5.59
N ALA A 44 -17.39 -0.55 -6.02
CA ALA A 44 -18.66 0.04 -6.42
C ALA A 44 -19.33 0.81 -5.27
N LEU A 45 -19.29 0.27 -4.04
CA LEU A 45 -19.84 0.94 -2.87
C LEU A 45 -19.13 2.27 -2.56
N TYR A 46 -17.80 2.31 -2.64
CA TYR A 46 -17.03 3.54 -2.45
C TYR A 46 -17.34 4.57 -3.54
N ARG A 47 -17.38 4.14 -4.81
CA ARG A 47 -17.69 5.02 -5.94
C ARG A 47 -19.12 5.56 -5.88
N ALA A 48 -20.10 4.76 -5.47
CA ALA A 48 -21.48 5.20 -5.27
C ALA A 48 -21.60 6.29 -4.18
N ARG A 49 -20.62 6.41 -3.28
CA ARG A 49 -20.51 7.46 -2.26
C ARG A 49 -19.62 8.63 -2.70
N GLY A 50 -19.21 8.67 -3.98
CA GLY A 50 -18.34 9.71 -4.52
C GLY A 50 -16.89 9.60 -4.06
N ILE A 51 -16.46 8.47 -3.50
CA ILE A 51 -15.08 8.27 -3.02
C ILE A 51 -14.29 7.51 -4.08
N PRO A 52 -13.30 8.14 -4.76
CA PRO A 52 -12.45 7.45 -5.70
C PRO A 52 -11.58 6.44 -4.96
N VAL A 53 -11.70 5.15 -5.32
CA VAL A 53 -10.84 4.08 -4.81
C VAL A 53 -10.19 3.35 -5.99
N GLN A 54 -8.89 3.12 -5.86
CA GLN A 54 -8.07 2.42 -6.85
C GLN A 54 -7.24 1.34 -6.13
N PRO A 55 -7.78 0.12 -5.98
CA PRO A 55 -6.99 -1.00 -5.45
C PRO A 55 -5.84 -1.32 -6.40
N ARG A 56 -4.67 -1.58 -5.81
CA ARG A 56 -3.47 -1.94 -6.57
C ARG A 56 -2.98 -3.31 -6.13
N THR A 57 -2.43 -4.05 -7.06
CA THR A 57 -1.76 -5.33 -6.76
C THR A 57 -0.54 -5.08 -5.90
N ARG A 58 -0.07 -6.11 -5.18
CA ARG A 58 1.19 -6.05 -4.44
C ARG A 58 2.37 -5.54 -5.29
N ALA A 59 2.45 -5.98 -6.55
CA ALA A 59 3.52 -5.56 -7.46
C ALA A 59 3.42 -4.07 -7.82
N SER A 60 2.21 -3.57 -8.09
CA SER A 60 2.01 -2.14 -8.32
C SER A 60 2.33 -1.33 -7.05
N ILE A 61 1.97 -1.80 -5.87
CA ILE A 61 2.30 -1.13 -4.61
C ILE A 61 3.83 -1.11 -4.37
N ALA A 62 4.53 -2.20 -4.68
CA ALA A 62 5.98 -2.28 -4.50
C ALA A 62 6.73 -1.19 -5.28
N ARG A 63 6.23 -0.80 -6.46
CA ARG A 63 6.86 0.24 -7.29
C ARG A 63 6.88 1.63 -6.65
N PHE A 64 6.05 1.91 -5.65
CA PHE A 64 6.17 3.17 -4.89
C PHE A 64 7.49 3.29 -4.12
N PHE A 65 8.19 2.17 -3.93
CA PHE A 65 9.45 2.10 -3.20
C PHE A 65 10.66 1.90 -4.12
N ASP A 66 10.49 1.99 -5.44
CA ASP A 66 11.59 1.86 -6.40
C ASP A 66 12.69 2.90 -6.08
N GLY A 67 13.94 2.44 -5.96
CA GLY A 67 15.08 3.30 -5.58
C GLY A 67 15.23 3.56 -4.08
N LEU A 68 14.36 3.00 -3.22
CA LEU A 68 14.46 3.08 -1.76
C LEU A 68 14.87 1.74 -1.15
N GLU A 69 15.46 1.79 0.05
CA GLU A 69 15.80 0.61 0.85
C GLU A 69 14.59 0.18 1.69
N LEU A 70 13.89 -0.88 1.29
CA LEU A 70 12.78 -1.45 2.04
C LEU A 70 13.26 -2.01 3.40
N LEU A 71 12.64 -1.55 4.48
CA LEU A 71 12.93 -2.05 5.82
C LEU A 71 12.17 -3.36 6.08
N GLU A 72 12.81 -4.30 6.77
CA GLU A 72 12.19 -5.56 7.17
C GLU A 72 10.90 -5.34 7.99
N PRO A 73 9.81 -6.07 7.69
CA PRO A 73 9.71 -7.26 6.82
C PRO A 73 9.40 -6.97 5.33
N GLY A 74 9.59 -5.74 4.87
CA GLY A 74 9.25 -5.30 3.53
C GLY A 74 7.74 -5.08 3.35
N LEU A 75 7.23 -5.39 2.15
CA LEU A 75 5.82 -5.22 1.79
C LEU A 75 4.99 -6.46 2.13
N VAL A 76 4.23 -6.34 3.22
CA VAL A 76 3.41 -7.40 3.84
C VAL A 76 1.97 -6.92 4.09
N PRO A 77 0.99 -7.83 4.29
CA PRO A 77 -0.32 -7.45 4.80
C PRO A 77 -0.18 -6.56 6.03
N VAL A 78 -0.92 -5.45 6.11
CA VAL A 78 -0.61 -4.36 7.06
C VAL A 78 -0.51 -4.80 8.52
N GLN A 79 -1.37 -5.74 8.96
CA GLN A 79 -1.37 -6.30 10.32
C GLN A 79 -0.13 -7.15 10.65
N ARG A 80 0.64 -7.56 9.64
CA ARG A 80 1.90 -8.32 9.82
C ARG A 80 3.13 -7.42 9.95
N TRP A 81 2.99 -6.11 9.74
CA TRP A 81 4.13 -5.19 9.83
C TRP A 81 4.46 -4.90 11.30
N ARG A 82 5.45 -5.62 11.86
CA ARG A 82 5.96 -5.48 13.23
C ARG A 82 4.87 -5.35 14.31
N PRO A 83 3.95 -6.32 14.43
CA PRO A 83 2.87 -6.26 15.43
C PRO A 83 3.42 -6.24 16.85
N ALA A 84 2.72 -5.54 17.75
CA ALA A 84 3.07 -5.52 19.17
C ALA A 84 2.93 -6.92 19.81
N PRO A 85 3.68 -7.23 20.87
CA PRO A 85 3.50 -8.46 21.64
C PRO A 85 2.05 -8.63 22.10
N GLY A 86 1.50 -9.85 21.98
CA GLY A 86 0.13 -10.17 22.39
C GLY A 86 -0.95 -9.87 21.36
N VAL A 87 -0.60 -9.29 20.21
CA VAL A 87 -1.55 -9.16 19.09
C VAL A 87 -1.87 -10.54 18.52
N VAL A 88 -3.16 -10.89 18.48
CA VAL A 88 -3.63 -12.15 17.89
C VAL A 88 -3.54 -12.05 16.37
N PRO A 89 -2.84 -12.99 15.69
CA PRO A 89 -2.79 -13.00 14.23
C PRO A 89 -4.19 -13.16 13.63
N VAL A 90 -4.51 -12.32 12.66
CA VAL A 90 -5.71 -12.44 11.83
C VAL A 90 -5.32 -12.83 10.41
N ALA A 91 -6.25 -13.51 9.72
CA ALA A 91 -6.03 -13.93 8.34
C ALA A 91 -5.79 -12.72 7.41
N ASP A 92 -4.98 -12.90 6.37
CA ASP A 92 -4.63 -11.82 5.43
C ASP A 92 -5.85 -11.25 4.69
N ALA A 93 -6.91 -12.04 4.53
CA ALA A 93 -8.21 -11.59 4.02
C ALA A 93 -8.82 -10.43 4.84
N ALA A 94 -8.44 -10.26 6.11
CA ALA A 94 -8.89 -9.17 6.97
C ALA A 94 -8.01 -7.90 6.86
N ALA A 95 -6.88 -7.94 6.15
CA ALA A 95 -5.90 -6.85 6.09
C ALA A 95 -6.43 -5.59 5.39
N GLY A 96 -7.25 -5.78 4.35
CA GLY A 96 -7.69 -4.71 3.45
C GLY A 96 -6.59 -4.07 2.58
N GLY A 97 -5.31 -4.33 2.85
CA GLY A 97 -4.19 -3.71 2.16
C GLY A 97 -2.82 -4.22 2.58
N TYR A 98 -1.80 -3.79 1.83
CA TYR A 98 -0.39 -3.99 2.19
C TYR A 98 0.17 -2.75 2.89
N GLY A 99 1.21 -2.93 3.71
CA GLY A 99 1.99 -1.86 4.31
C GLY A 99 3.49 -2.12 4.22
N ALA A 100 4.27 -1.06 4.07
CA ALA A 100 5.73 -1.10 4.15
C ALA A 100 6.32 0.24 4.58
N VAL A 101 7.58 0.19 5.00
CA VAL A 101 8.42 1.37 5.25
C VAL A 101 9.72 1.19 4.49
N ALA A 102 10.18 2.23 3.81
CA ALA A 102 11.47 2.25 3.15
C ALA A 102 12.26 3.51 3.53
N ARG A 103 13.59 3.43 3.41
CA ARG A 103 14.53 4.51 3.68
C ARG A 103 15.16 5.01 2.39
N LYS A 104 15.32 6.32 2.26
CA LYS A 104 16.13 6.95 1.21
C LYS A 104 17.61 6.86 1.61
N ALA A 105 18.43 6.29 0.73
CA ALA A 105 19.86 6.18 0.92
C ALA A 105 20.55 7.55 0.98
#